data_AF-A0A6N2DJZ5-F1
#
_entry.id   AF-A0A6N2DJZ5-F1
#
_cell.length_a   1.000
_cell.length_b   1.000
_cell.length_c   1.000
_cell.angle_alpha   90.00
_cell.angle_beta   90.00
_cell.angle_gamma   90.00
#
_symmetry.space_group_name_H-M   'P 1'
#
loop_
_entity.id
_entity.type
_entity.pdbx_description
1 polymer ?
#
loop_
_entity_poly.entity_id
_entity_poly.type
_entity_poly.pdbx_seq_one_letter_code
_entity_poly.pdbx_strand_id
1 'polypeptide(L)'
;MAIGDRDQLVEWWQDRLNDWLRLSGSGTYPIVVDGWFGPQTEGATIEFQESVEDLEATGIVNPVDRVALRDAIEELEEGPGAPPLAIGDRDQLVEWWQDRLNDWLRLSGSGTYPIVVDGWFGPQTEGATIEFQESVEDLEATGIVNPVDRVALRDAIEELENDGVDETPAADEPIGMMSTDTVSETGDVDGTALLESVETESFDGFERIVFHFAEGDDVGYQVGYTDTVPTDIAGEPVEVDGAAMLEVSLPQTTGVDLTGAEPDVIYTGPDRFTVDELDVVEEIAIVSDQHGAMSWVVGTTSEAPFAVGSLDDPFRLVIDISTTD
;
A
#
# COMPACT_ATOMS: atom_id res chain seq x y z
N MET A 1 -6.48 -8.00 -3.04
CA MET A 1 -7.38 -8.21 -1.90
C MET A 1 -8.61 -8.98 -2.33
N ALA A 2 -9.15 -9.86 -1.48
CA ALA A 2 -10.34 -10.66 -1.72
C ALA A 2 -11.07 -10.96 -0.40
N ILE A 3 -12.20 -11.65 -0.50
CA ILE A 3 -12.98 -12.03 0.68
C ILE A 3 -12.15 -12.76 1.75
N GLY A 4 -12.16 -12.23 2.97
CA GLY A 4 -11.41 -12.75 4.10
C GLY A 4 -10.14 -11.97 4.46
N ASP A 5 -9.63 -11.15 3.53
CA ASP A 5 -8.46 -10.31 3.79
C ASP A 5 -8.74 -9.26 4.86
N ARG A 6 -7.67 -8.87 5.59
CA ARG A 6 -7.78 -7.88 6.65
C ARG A 6 -6.50 -7.08 6.84
N ASP A 7 -6.53 -5.82 6.43
CA ASP A 7 -5.41 -4.89 6.49
C ASP A 7 -5.89 -3.44 6.25
N GLN A 8 -4.94 -2.50 6.23
CA GLN A 8 -5.21 -1.08 5.97
C GLN A 8 -5.56 -0.79 4.50
N LEU A 9 -5.11 -1.64 3.56
CA LEU A 9 -5.45 -1.50 2.15
C LEU A 9 -6.92 -1.86 1.90
N VAL A 10 -7.46 -2.81 2.65
CA VAL A 10 -8.90 -3.13 2.68
C VAL A 10 -9.68 -1.96 3.26
N GLU A 11 -9.18 -1.32 4.32
CA GLU A 11 -9.83 -0.15 4.92
C GLU A 11 -9.90 1.01 3.92
N TRP A 12 -8.78 1.30 3.25
CA TRP A 12 -8.72 2.27 2.15
C TRP A 12 -9.69 1.93 1.02
N TRP A 13 -9.72 0.67 0.59
CA TRP A 13 -10.62 0.23 -0.47
C TRP A 13 -12.09 0.42 -0.09
N GLN A 14 -12.45 0.03 1.14
CA GLN A 14 -13.81 0.20 1.66
C GLN A 14 -14.23 1.67 1.70
N ASP A 15 -13.31 2.55 2.08
CA ASP A 15 -13.53 3.98 2.14
C ASP A 15 -13.79 4.59 0.75
N ARG A 16 -12.96 4.25 -0.24
CA ARG A 16 -13.14 4.72 -1.64
C ARG A 16 -14.33 4.14 -2.34
N LEU A 17 -14.61 2.88 -2.07
CA LEU A 17 -15.79 2.25 -2.61
C LEU A 17 -17.06 2.92 -2.09
N ASN A 18 -17.08 3.37 -0.82
CA ASN A 18 -18.17 4.17 -0.29
C ASN A 18 -18.33 5.54 -0.96
N ASP A 19 -17.25 6.19 -1.38
CA ASP A 19 -17.34 7.43 -2.17
C ASP A 19 -17.96 7.18 -3.53
N TRP A 20 -17.46 6.18 -4.24
CA TRP A 20 -17.99 5.80 -5.54
C TRP A 20 -19.47 5.42 -5.46
N LEU A 21 -19.87 4.62 -4.47
CA LEU A 21 -21.26 4.23 -4.24
C LEU A 21 -22.18 5.45 -4.08
N ARG A 22 -21.73 6.48 -3.35
CA ARG A 22 -22.50 7.72 -3.15
C ARG A 22 -22.58 8.56 -4.42
N LEU A 23 -21.46 8.77 -5.11
CA LEU A 23 -21.35 9.66 -6.26
C LEU A 23 -21.99 9.08 -7.53
N SER A 24 -21.89 7.76 -7.74
CA SER A 24 -22.47 7.06 -8.88
C SER A 24 -24.00 7.01 -8.85
N GLY A 25 -24.61 7.29 -7.69
CA GLY A 25 -26.03 7.10 -7.45
C GLY A 25 -26.43 5.62 -7.35
N SER A 26 -25.49 4.76 -6.92
CA SER A 26 -25.75 3.35 -6.64
C SER A 26 -26.92 3.19 -5.66
N GLY A 27 -27.66 2.08 -5.82
CA GLY A 27 -28.70 1.67 -4.87
C GLY A 27 -28.15 0.92 -3.65
N THR A 28 -26.85 0.62 -3.64
CA THR A 28 -26.18 -0.10 -2.57
C THR A 28 -25.92 0.83 -1.39
N TYR A 29 -26.21 0.32 -0.19
CA TYR A 29 -25.96 1.06 1.04
C TYR A 29 -24.46 1.16 1.30
N PRO A 30 -23.98 2.24 1.96
CA PRO A 30 -22.60 2.33 2.38
C PRO A 30 -22.16 1.09 3.16
N ILE A 31 -21.00 0.55 2.79
CA ILE A 31 -20.36 -0.57 3.46
C ILE A 31 -19.65 -0.07 4.73
N VAL A 32 -19.41 -0.99 5.66
CA VAL A 32 -18.64 -0.69 6.87
C VAL A 32 -17.16 -0.60 6.48
N VAL A 33 -16.49 0.47 6.94
CA VAL A 33 -15.03 0.62 6.89
C VAL A 33 -14.47 0.04 8.19
N ASP A 34 -13.97 -1.18 8.14
CA ASP A 34 -13.45 -1.93 9.29
C ASP A 34 -12.15 -2.70 8.99
N GLY A 35 -11.59 -2.48 7.80
CA GLY A 35 -10.40 -3.15 7.30
C GLY A 35 -10.62 -4.64 7.06
N TRP A 36 -11.85 -5.17 7.09
CA TRP A 36 -12.14 -6.57 6.83
C TRP A 36 -12.94 -6.75 5.54
N PHE A 37 -12.37 -7.48 4.57
CA PHE A 37 -12.99 -7.68 3.27
C PHE A 37 -14.09 -8.74 3.37
N GLY A 38 -15.27 -8.30 3.82
CA GLY A 38 -16.45 -9.16 4.01
C GLY A 38 -17.33 -9.26 2.76
N PRO A 39 -18.43 -10.04 2.83
CA PRO A 39 -19.37 -10.21 1.70
C PRO A 39 -20.02 -8.92 1.20
N GLN A 40 -20.13 -7.89 2.06
CA GLN A 40 -20.65 -6.59 1.65
C GLN A 40 -19.62 -5.82 0.80
N THR A 41 -18.35 -5.84 1.23
CA THR A 41 -17.22 -5.27 0.48
C THR A 41 -17.06 -5.98 -0.86
N GLU A 42 -17.13 -7.31 -0.89
CA GLU A 42 -17.10 -8.10 -2.13
C GLU A 42 -18.27 -7.74 -3.07
N GLY A 43 -19.49 -7.67 -2.55
CA GLY A 43 -20.66 -7.32 -3.36
C GLY A 43 -20.56 -5.91 -3.98
N ALA A 44 -20.12 -4.92 -3.20
CA ALA A 44 -19.89 -3.57 -3.71
C ALA A 44 -18.71 -3.52 -4.69
N THR A 45 -17.67 -4.33 -4.49
CA THR A 45 -16.52 -4.43 -5.40
C THR A 45 -16.94 -4.95 -6.76
N ILE A 46 -17.76 -6.00 -6.79
CA ILE A 46 -18.33 -6.54 -8.03
C ILE A 46 -19.17 -5.48 -8.73
N GLU A 47 -20.01 -4.74 -8.00
CA GLU A 47 -20.83 -3.68 -8.59
C GLU A 47 -19.98 -2.58 -9.23
N PHE A 48 -18.90 -2.17 -8.56
CA PHE A 48 -17.94 -1.23 -9.12
C PHE A 48 -17.27 -1.80 -10.38
N GLN A 49 -16.75 -3.03 -10.32
CA GLN A 49 -16.11 -3.68 -11.47
C GLN A 49 -17.07 -3.83 -12.67
N GLU A 50 -18.35 -4.13 -12.44
CA GLU A 50 -19.37 -4.19 -13.50
C GLU A 50 -19.65 -2.81 -14.14
N SER A 51 -19.35 -1.72 -13.43
CA SER A 51 -19.55 -0.36 -13.92
C SER A 51 -18.46 0.12 -14.89
N VAL A 52 -17.30 -0.54 -14.89
CA VAL A 52 -16.13 -0.16 -15.70
C VAL A 52 -15.95 -1.20 -16.82
N GLU A 53 -15.93 -0.73 -18.08
CA GLU A 53 -15.94 -1.63 -19.26
C GLU A 53 -14.74 -2.58 -19.33
N ASP A 54 -13.58 -2.15 -18.83
CA ASP A 54 -12.31 -2.89 -18.93
C ASP A 54 -11.99 -3.75 -17.69
N LEU A 55 -12.87 -3.79 -16.68
CA LEU A 55 -12.67 -4.62 -15.49
C LEU A 55 -13.44 -5.94 -15.57
N GLU A 56 -12.85 -7.01 -15.04
CA GLU A 56 -13.55 -8.27 -14.84
C GLU A 56 -14.21 -8.26 -13.45
N ALA A 57 -15.53 -8.48 -13.41
CA ALA A 57 -16.33 -8.49 -12.17
C ALA A 57 -16.12 -9.77 -11.34
N THR A 58 -14.93 -9.89 -10.76
CA THR A 58 -14.49 -11.07 -10.01
C THR A 58 -14.73 -10.96 -8.51
N GLY A 59 -14.90 -9.74 -7.99
CA GLY A 59 -14.94 -9.46 -6.54
C GLY A 59 -13.58 -9.51 -5.86
N ILE A 60 -12.51 -9.75 -6.63
CA ILE A 60 -11.12 -9.66 -6.21
C ILE A 60 -10.59 -8.30 -6.68
N VAL A 61 -9.89 -7.60 -5.79
CA VAL A 61 -9.25 -6.30 -6.06
C VAL A 61 -7.79 -6.51 -6.38
N ASN A 62 -7.40 -6.13 -7.59
CA ASN A 62 -6.02 -6.04 -8.06
C ASN A 62 -5.58 -4.56 -8.15
N PRO A 63 -4.30 -4.25 -8.49
CA PRO A 63 -3.84 -2.88 -8.64
C PRO A 63 -4.61 -2.06 -9.70
N VAL A 64 -5.02 -2.67 -10.80
CA VAL A 64 -5.81 -2.02 -11.86
C VAL A 64 -7.18 -1.57 -11.34
N ASP A 65 -7.84 -2.38 -10.50
CA ASP A 65 -9.11 -2.02 -9.87
C ASP A 65 -8.96 -0.76 -8.98
N ARG A 66 -7.83 -0.61 -8.27
CA ARG A 66 -7.55 0.55 -7.40
C ARG A 66 -7.43 1.84 -8.22
N VAL A 67 -6.67 1.79 -9.31
CA VAL A 67 -6.53 2.91 -10.23
C VAL A 67 -7.87 3.26 -10.85
N ALA A 68 -8.60 2.26 -11.34
CA ALA A 68 -9.90 2.47 -11.95
C ALA A 68 -10.93 3.07 -10.98
N LEU A 69 -10.90 2.68 -9.69
CA LEU A 69 -11.81 3.23 -8.68
C LEU A 69 -11.52 4.71 -8.44
N ARG A 70 -10.25 5.09 -8.32
CA ARG A 70 -9.85 6.49 -8.20
C ARG A 70 -10.30 7.31 -9.42
N ASP A 71 -9.98 6.83 -10.61
CA ASP A 71 -10.28 7.53 -11.87
C ASP A 71 -11.81 7.67 -12.07
N ALA A 72 -12.59 6.65 -11.70
CA ALA A 72 -14.05 6.69 -11.76
C ALA A 72 -14.65 7.70 -10.76
N ILE A 73 -14.09 7.79 -9.55
CA ILE A 73 -14.50 8.81 -8.56
C ILE A 73 -14.19 10.21 -9.11
N GLU A 74 -12.99 10.43 -9.63
CA GLU A 74 -12.58 11.70 -10.22
C GLU A 74 -13.52 12.13 -11.36
N GLU A 75 -13.83 11.23 -12.29
CA GLU A 75 -14.79 11.52 -13.37
C GLU A 75 -16.17 11.92 -12.84
N LEU A 76 -16.65 11.24 -11.80
CA LEU A 76 -17.94 11.55 -11.17
C LEU A 76 -17.92 12.91 -10.46
N GLU A 77 -16.80 13.27 -9.81
CA GLU A 77 -16.61 14.54 -9.13
C GLU A 77 -16.50 15.72 -10.10
N GLU A 78 -15.88 15.52 -11.26
CA GLU A 78 -15.80 16.53 -12.34
C GLU A 78 -17.08 16.61 -13.19
N GLY A 79 -17.88 15.55 -13.15
CA GLY A 79 -19.09 15.40 -13.95
C GLY A 79 -20.26 16.28 -13.50
N PRO A 80 -21.30 16.40 -14.35
CA PRO A 80 -22.51 17.17 -14.04
C PRO A 80 -23.33 16.61 -12.86
N GLY A 81 -22.98 15.41 -12.36
CA GLY A 81 -23.60 14.77 -11.19
C GLY A 81 -23.18 15.40 -9.86
N ALA A 82 -22.06 16.13 -9.82
CA ALA A 82 -21.54 16.78 -8.63
C ALA A 82 -21.43 18.31 -8.83
N PRO A 83 -22.56 19.05 -8.84
CA PRO A 83 -22.52 20.50 -9.00
C PRO A 83 -21.76 21.16 -7.83
N PRO A 84 -21.33 22.43 -8.00
CA PRO A 84 -20.73 23.15 -6.89
C PRO A 84 -21.68 23.28 -5.70
N LEU A 85 -21.17 23.13 -4.47
CA LEU A 85 -21.94 23.31 -3.24
C LEU A 85 -21.70 24.70 -2.65
N ALA A 86 -22.74 25.32 -2.13
CA ALA A 86 -22.66 26.60 -1.46
C ALA A 86 -23.69 26.71 -0.32
N ILE A 87 -23.58 27.79 0.46
CA ILE A 87 -24.49 28.04 1.58
C ILE A 87 -25.97 27.98 1.16
N GLY A 88 -26.73 27.18 1.90
CA GLY A 88 -28.15 26.94 1.67
C GLY A 88 -28.48 25.64 0.92
N ASP A 89 -27.50 25.00 0.29
CA ASP A 89 -27.68 23.71 -0.38
C ASP A 89 -28.05 22.61 0.61
N ARG A 90 -28.83 21.63 0.12
CA ARG A 90 -29.38 20.54 0.92
C ARG A 90 -29.54 19.26 0.13
N ASP A 91 -28.61 18.34 0.30
CA ASP A 91 -28.64 17.02 -0.31
C ASP A 91 -27.59 16.09 0.32
N GLN A 92 -27.44 14.90 -0.26
CA GLN A 92 -26.47 13.88 0.18
C GLN A 92 -25.03 14.24 -0.20
N LEU A 93 -24.81 15.10 -1.19
CA LEU A 93 -23.46 15.54 -1.58
C LEU A 93 -22.92 16.54 -0.55
N VAL A 94 -23.79 17.38 0.02
CA VAL A 94 -23.47 18.19 1.20
C VAL A 94 -23.14 17.31 2.40
N GLU A 95 -23.93 16.27 2.66
CA GLU A 95 -23.66 15.34 3.77
C GLU A 95 -22.30 14.66 3.63
N TRP A 96 -21.99 14.18 2.42
CA TRP A 96 -20.69 13.61 2.09
C TRP A 96 -19.54 14.61 2.29
N TRP A 97 -19.69 15.83 1.78
CA TRP A 97 -18.67 16.87 1.96
C TRP A 97 -18.44 17.18 3.44
N GLN A 98 -19.52 17.25 4.25
CA GLN A 98 -19.41 17.48 5.68
C GLN A 98 -18.67 16.36 6.41
N ASP A 99 -18.88 15.12 5.99
CA ASP A 99 -18.22 13.93 6.54
C ASP A 99 -16.71 13.99 6.28
N ARG A 100 -16.31 14.13 5.00
CA ARG A 100 -14.91 14.27 4.60
C ARG A 100 -14.22 15.47 5.24
N LEU A 101 -14.91 16.61 5.29
CA LEU A 101 -14.36 17.80 5.90
C LEU A 101 -14.12 17.61 7.41
N ASN A 102 -14.96 16.83 8.11
CA ASN A 102 -14.71 16.46 9.50
C ASN A 102 -13.49 15.56 9.67
N ASP A 103 -13.22 14.65 8.73
CA ASP A 103 -11.99 13.85 8.75
C ASP A 103 -10.76 14.73 8.59
N TRP A 104 -10.76 15.62 7.60
CA TRP A 104 -9.68 16.59 7.43
C TRP A 104 -9.49 17.48 8.67
N LEU A 105 -10.57 18.02 9.24
CA LEU A 105 -10.50 18.85 10.46
C LEU A 105 -9.88 18.08 11.64
N ARG A 106 -10.20 16.79 11.78
CA ARG A 106 -9.64 15.91 12.81
C ARG A 106 -8.15 15.67 12.58
N LEU A 107 -7.77 15.33 11.35
CA LEU A 107 -6.42 14.91 10.98
C LEU A 107 -5.43 16.08 10.94
N SER A 108 -5.84 17.22 10.36
CA SER A 108 -5.01 18.44 10.24
C SER A 108 -4.67 19.10 11.57
N GLY A 109 -5.29 18.66 12.68
CA GLY A 109 -5.15 19.31 13.98
C GLY A 109 -5.81 20.69 14.05
N SER A 110 -6.79 20.95 13.18
CA SER A 110 -7.55 22.19 13.17
C SER A 110 -8.15 22.50 14.56
N GLY A 111 -8.18 23.79 14.90
CA GLY A 111 -8.86 24.29 16.10
C GLY A 111 -10.38 24.35 15.97
N THR A 112 -10.91 24.08 14.78
CA THR A 112 -12.34 24.11 14.48
C THR A 112 -13.02 22.84 15.01
N TYR A 113 -14.13 23.02 15.72
CA TYR A 113 -14.91 21.89 16.22
C TYR A 113 -15.56 21.15 15.04
N PRO A 114 -15.72 19.81 15.15
CA PRO A 114 -16.42 19.03 14.14
C PRO A 114 -17.79 19.64 13.81
N ILE A 115 -18.04 19.78 12.52
CA ILE A 115 -19.31 20.26 11.98
C ILE A 115 -20.36 19.15 12.04
N VAL A 116 -21.63 19.54 12.06
CA VAL A 116 -22.73 18.57 12.04
C VAL A 116 -22.88 18.04 10.62
N VAL A 117 -22.86 16.71 10.48
CA VAL A 117 -23.21 16.02 9.24
C VAL A 117 -24.74 15.88 9.19
N ASP A 118 -25.40 16.81 8.51
CA ASP A 118 -26.87 16.89 8.41
C ASP A 118 -27.39 17.14 6.99
N GLY A 119 -26.49 17.15 6.00
CA GLY A 119 -26.81 17.41 4.62
C GLY A 119 -27.32 18.83 4.38
N TRP A 120 -27.05 19.79 5.28
CA TRP A 120 -27.34 21.20 5.07
C TRP A 120 -26.08 22.04 5.12
N PHE A 121 -25.78 22.72 4.00
CA PHE A 121 -24.60 23.56 3.88
C PHE A 121 -24.86 24.89 4.62
N GLY A 122 -24.65 24.86 5.93
CA GLY A 122 -24.84 25.98 6.84
C GLY A 122 -23.58 26.83 7.02
N PRO A 123 -23.66 27.90 7.85
CA PRO A 123 -22.51 28.76 8.12
C PRO A 123 -21.31 28.05 8.76
N GLN A 124 -21.52 26.96 9.51
CA GLN A 124 -20.41 26.16 10.03
C GLN A 124 -19.69 25.39 8.92
N THR A 125 -20.44 24.78 8.00
CA THR A 125 -19.87 24.08 6.84
C THR A 125 -19.13 25.06 5.94
N GLU A 126 -19.71 26.22 5.64
CA GLU A 126 -19.05 27.29 4.87
C GLU A 126 -17.74 27.76 5.52
N GLY A 127 -17.75 27.99 6.84
CA GLY A 127 -16.55 28.40 7.58
C GLY A 127 -15.44 27.35 7.53
N ALA A 128 -15.78 26.07 7.71
CA ALA A 128 -14.82 24.97 7.62
C ALA A 128 -14.31 24.75 6.17
N THR A 129 -15.18 24.94 5.16
CA THR A 129 -14.78 24.89 3.74
C THR A 129 -13.76 25.98 3.43
N ILE A 130 -13.98 27.20 3.91
CA ILE A 130 -13.01 28.30 3.72
C ILE A 130 -11.69 27.95 4.40
N GLU A 131 -11.72 27.42 5.63
CA GLU A 131 -10.50 27.02 6.34
C GLU A 131 -9.71 25.95 5.58
N PHE A 132 -10.40 24.94 5.04
CA PHE A 132 -9.77 23.95 4.17
C PHE A 132 -9.18 24.59 2.91
N GLN A 133 -9.95 25.43 2.20
CA GLN A 133 -9.47 26.10 0.99
C GLN A 133 -8.27 27.01 1.25
N GLU A 134 -8.20 27.67 2.41
CA GLU A 134 -7.05 28.47 2.82
C GLU A 134 -5.80 27.63 3.12
N SER A 135 -5.98 26.33 3.42
CA SER A 135 -4.87 25.42 3.71
C SER A 135 -4.16 24.90 2.45
N VAL A 136 -4.79 25.00 1.27
CA VAL A 136 -4.26 24.49 0.01
C VAL A 136 -3.83 25.66 -0.89
N GLU A 137 -2.56 25.68 -1.32
CA GLU A 137 -1.97 26.83 -2.04
C GLU A 137 -2.73 27.21 -3.34
N ASP A 138 -3.25 26.21 -4.06
CA ASP A 138 -3.89 26.39 -5.37
C ASP A 138 -5.41 26.59 -5.33
N LEU A 139 -6.03 26.65 -4.14
CA LEU A 139 -7.47 26.88 -3.99
C LEU A 139 -7.81 28.35 -3.69
N GLU A 140 -8.94 28.82 -4.24
CA GLU A 140 -9.51 30.11 -3.85
C GLU A 140 -10.48 29.89 -2.69
N ALA A 141 -10.22 30.56 -1.56
CA ALA A 141 -11.04 30.51 -0.33
C ALA A 141 -12.39 31.24 -0.48
N THR A 142 -13.26 30.68 -1.34
CA THR A 142 -14.57 31.26 -1.69
C THR A 142 -15.70 30.79 -0.78
N GLY A 143 -15.52 29.67 -0.05
CA GLY A 143 -16.58 28.98 0.69
C GLY A 143 -17.56 28.21 -0.19
N ILE A 144 -17.31 28.18 -1.51
CA ILE A 144 -18.03 27.36 -2.49
C ILE A 144 -17.16 26.15 -2.81
N VAL A 145 -17.74 24.96 -2.78
CA VAL A 145 -17.06 23.70 -3.11
C VAL A 145 -17.24 23.42 -4.59
N ASN A 146 -16.18 23.53 -5.37
CA ASN A 146 -16.09 23.14 -6.77
C ASN A 146 -15.50 21.72 -6.90
N PRO A 147 -15.52 21.11 -8.10
CA PRO A 147 -14.88 19.81 -8.32
C PRO A 147 -13.44 19.73 -7.83
N VAL A 148 -12.63 20.76 -8.10
CA VAL A 148 -11.22 20.82 -7.68
C VAL A 148 -11.06 20.84 -6.15
N ASP A 149 -12.02 21.38 -5.41
CA ASP A 149 -11.99 21.41 -3.95
C ASP A 149 -12.22 20.00 -3.36
N ARG A 150 -12.99 19.14 -4.04
CA ARG A 150 -13.22 17.74 -3.62
C ARG A 150 -12.00 16.86 -3.82
N VAL A 151 -11.39 16.98 -5.00
CA VAL A 151 -10.11 16.35 -5.31
C VAL A 151 -9.07 16.76 -4.28
N ALA A 152 -8.89 18.06 -4.05
CA ALA A 152 -7.93 18.56 -3.08
C ALA A 152 -8.24 18.10 -1.64
N LEU A 153 -9.51 18.01 -1.24
CA LEU A 153 -9.87 17.55 0.11
C LEU A 153 -9.53 16.08 0.30
N ARG A 154 -9.84 15.25 -0.70
CA ARG A 154 -9.47 13.85 -0.72
C ARG A 154 -7.95 13.69 -0.65
N ASP A 155 -7.22 14.38 -1.52
CA ASP A 155 -5.76 14.29 -1.59
C ASP A 155 -5.12 14.80 -0.29
N ALA A 156 -5.67 15.84 0.33
CA ALA A 156 -5.20 16.33 1.64
C ALA A 156 -5.54 15.37 2.79
N ILE A 157 -6.69 14.71 2.76
CA ILE A 157 -7.01 13.66 3.74
C ILE A 157 -6.08 12.48 3.55
N GLU A 158 -5.85 12.05 2.31
CA GLU A 158 -4.85 11.02 2.00
C GLU A 158 -3.49 11.42 2.50
N GLU A 159 -3.01 12.62 2.18
CA GLU A 159 -1.72 13.13 2.64
C GLU A 159 -1.67 13.19 4.17
N LEU A 160 -2.77 13.47 4.87
CA LEU A 160 -2.78 13.52 6.34
C LEU A 160 -2.96 12.13 7.00
N GLU A 161 -3.66 11.21 6.34
CA GLU A 161 -3.75 9.80 6.72
C GLU A 161 -2.42 9.11 6.45
N ASN A 162 -1.77 9.46 5.35
CA ASN A 162 -0.42 9.11 4.95
C ASN A 162 0.63 9.92 5.74
N ASP A 163 0.37 11.11 6.28
CA ASP A 163 1.27 11.67 7.32
C ASP A 163 1.17 10.84 8.63
N GLY A 164 0.22 9.89 8.69
CA GLY A 164 0.19 8.76 9.61
C GLY A 164 0.54 7.38 9.02
N VAL A 165 0.74 7.22 7.69
CA VAL A 165 0.90 5.93 6.96
C VAL A 165 1.85 5.98 5.71
N ASP A 166 2.49 7.10 5.42
CA ASP A 166 3.59 7.42 4.49
C ASP A 166 4.64 8.21 5.29
N GLU A 167 5.09 7.56 6.34
CA GLU A 167 6.51 7.38 6.36
C GLU A 167 6.73 6.06 5.60
N THR A 168 7.51 6.09 4.52
CA THR A 168 8.74 5.29 4.54
C THR A 168 9.21 5.38 5.99
N PRO A 169 8.96 4.37 6.85
CA PRO A 169 9.07 4.55 8.30
C PRO A 169 10.39 5.24 8.52
N ALA A 170 10.42 6.30 9.35
CA ALA A 170 11.68 6.94 9.71
C ALA A 170 12.70 5.81 9.87
N ALA A 171 13.88 5.90 9.23
CA ALA A 171 14.74 4.73 9.00
C ALA A 171 14.86 3.80 10.23
N ASP A 172 14.78 4.40 11.42
CA ASP A 172 14.74 3.83 12.77
C ASP A 172 13.41 3.18 13.25
N GLU A 173 12.39 2.94 12.41
CA GLU A 173 11.13 2.25 12.72
C GLU A 173 10.81 1.10 11.74
N PRO A 174 10.10 0.03 12.18
CA PRO A 174 9.68 -1.07 11.29
C PRO A 174 8.78 -0.66 10.12
N ILE A 175 8.94 -1.34 8.98
CA ILE A 175 8.20 -1.19 7.71
C ILE A 175 6.73 -1.62 7.80
N GLY A 176 6.37 -2.35 8.85
CA GLY A 176 5.01 -2.79 9.07
C GLY A 176 4.82 -3.50 10.40
N MET A 177 3.64 -4.10 10.56
CA MET A 177 3.33 -4.90 11.75
C MET A 177 4.16 -6.18 11.76
N MET A 178 4.93 -6.38 12.81
CA MET A 178 5.76 -7.56 13.00
C MET A 178 4.92 -8.78 13.40
N SER A 179 5.04 -9.89 12.65
CA SER A 179 4.42 -11.19 12.94
C SER A 179 5.34 -12.33 12.46
N THR A 180 5.08 -13.57 12.87
CA THR A 180 5.75 -14.76 12.30
C THR A 180 4.98 -15.37 11.13
N ASP A 181 3.84 -14.80 10.75
CA ASP A 181 3.01 -15.27 9.65
C ASP A 181 3.70 -15.02 8.29
N THR A 182 3.51 -15.93 7.33
CA THR A 182 4.00 -15.72 5.95
C THR A 182 3.32 -14.51 5.33
N VAL A 183 4.12 -13.58 4.81
CA VAL A 183 3.65 -12.40 4.06
C VAL A 183 3.81 -12.68 2.57
N SER A 184 2.83 -12.29 1.76
CA SER A 184 2.89 -12.49 0.30
C SER A 184 2.19 -11.35 -0.41
N GLU A 185 2.81 -10.87 -1.47
CA GLU A 185 2.26 -9.87 -2.37
C GLU A 185 2.48 -10.30 -3.81
N THR A 186 1.42 -10.21 -4.61
CA THR A 186 1.52 -10.40 -6.05
C THR A 186 1.91 -9.07 -6.68
N GLY A 187 3.03 -9.05 -7.38
CA GLY A 187 3.43 -7.90 -8.18
C GLY A 187 3.16 -8.11 -9.67
N ASP A 188 3.10 -7.01 -10.41
CA ASP A 188 2.87 -6.98 -11.86
C ASP A 188 3.99 -6.20 -12.59
N VAL A 189 5.22 -6.74 -12.53
CA VAL A 189 6.33 -6.14 -13.29
C VAL A 189 6.19 -6.37 -14.80
N ASP A 190 6.34 -5.29 -15.58
CA ASP A 190 6.47 -5.39 -17.04
C ASP A 190 7.84 -5.99 -17.40
N GLY A 191 7.85 -7.31 -17.60
CA GLY A 191 9.06 -8.07 -17.92
C GLY A 191 9.66 -8.79 -16.71
N THR A 192 10.86 -8.38 -16.30
CA THR A 192 11.60 -8.99 -15.17
C THR A 192 12.30 -7.90 -14.40
N ALA A 193 12.07 -7.84 -13.09
CA ALA A 193 12.75 -6.90 -12.21
C ALA A 193 14.22 -7.26 -12.05
N LEU A 194 15.08 -6.26 -11.98
CA LEU A 194 16.52 -6.42 -11.92
C LEU A 194 17.03 -6.05 -10.53
N LEU A 195 17.43 -7.06 -9.74
CA LEU A 195 18.04 -6.84 -8.44
C LEU A 195 19.43 -6.19 -8.62
N GLU A 196 19.68 -5.10 -7.90
CA GLU A 196 20.93 -4.34 -7.93
C GLU A 196 21.81 -4.62 -6.71
N SER A 197 21.23 -4.54 -5.51
CA SER A 197 21.97 -4.75 -4.26
C SER A 197 21.08 -5.32 -3.15
N VAL A 198 21.72 -5.92 -2.16
CA VAL A 198 21.10 -6.32 -0.90
C VAL A 198 21.89 -5.66 0.23
N GLU A 199 21.20 -4.89 1.06
CA GLU A 199 21.79 -4.15 2.18
C GLU A 199 21.16 -4.58 3.51
N THR A 200 21.92 -4.45 4.59
CA THR A 200 21.48 -4.81 5.94
C THR A 200 21.85 -3.72 6.93
N GLU A 201 20.96 -3.41 7.87
CA GLU A 201 21.20 -2.38 8.89
C GLU A 201 20.57 -2.76 10.24
N SER A 202 21.17 -2.29 11.33
CA SER A 202 20.67 -2.49 12.70
C SER A 202 19.97 -1.23 13.20
N PHE A 203 18.78 -1.40 13.79
CA PHE A 203 17.99 -0.34 14.39
C PHE A 203 17.61 -0.69 15.85
N ASP A 204 17.01 0.27 16.57
CA ASP A 204 16.52 0.00 17.92
C ASP A 204 15.27 -0.89 17.85
N GLY A 205 15.41 -2.15 18.27
CA GLY A 205 14.32 -3.12 18.36
C GLY A 205 14.10 -3.99 17.11
N PHE A 206 14.82 -3.76 16.01
CA PHE A 206 14.75 -4.60 14.80
C PHE A 206 16.01 -4.49 13.94
N GLU A 207 16.11 -5.39 12.97
CA GLU A 207 17.16 -5.43 11.94
C GLU A 207 16.50 -5.43 10.58
N ARG A 208 17.07 -4.69 9.63
CA ARG A 208 16.50 -4.47 8.31
C ARG A 208 17.34 -5.13 7.23
N ILE A 209 16.69 -5.79 6.29
CA ILE A 209 17.26 -6.27 5.03
C ILE A 209 16.53 -5.54 3.89
N VAL A 210 17.27 -4.93 2.97
CA VAL A 210 16.71 -4.19 1.83
C VAL A 210 17.21 -4.77 0.52
N PHE A 211 16.30 -5.16 -0.35
CA PHE A 211 16.58 -5.55 -1.73
C PHE A 211 16.30 -4.35 -2.65
N HIS A 212 17.34 -3.81 -3.26
CA HIS A 212 17.24 -2.67 -4.18
C HIS A 212 17.09 -3.17 -5.62
N PHE A 213 16.14 -2.60 -6.36
CA PHE A 213 15.90 -2.94 -7.75
C PHE A 213 16.27 -1.78 -8.68
N ALA A 214 17.04 -2.08 -9.72
CA ALA A 214 17.37 -1.12 -10.77
C ALA A 214 16.20 -0.95 -11.76
N GLU A 215 15.40 -2.00 -11.93
CA GLU A 215 14.19 -2.04 -12.75
C GLU A 215 13.12 -2.91 -12.08
N GLY A 216 11.85 -2.57 -12.29
CA GLY A 216 10.69 -3.20 -11.65
C GLY A 216 10.14 -2.32 -10.52
N ASP A 217 8.92 -1.86 -10.70
CA ASP A 217 8.18 -0.92 -9.83
C ASP A 217 7.05 -1.59 -9.03
N ASP A 218 6.77 -2.87 -9.29
CA ASP A 218 5.76 -3.66 -8.58
C ASP A 218 6.20 -5.12 -8.45
N VAL A 219 7.25 -5.36 -7.66
CA VAL A 219 7.85 -6.69 -7.51
C VAL A 219 7.04 -7.55 -6.54
N GLY A 220 6.58 -8.71 -7.01
CA GLY A 220 5.92 -9.69 -6.16
C GLY A 220 6.89 -10.42 -5.22
N TYR A 221 6.42 -10.81 -4.05
CA TYR A 221 7.22 -11.51 -3.06
C TYR A 221 6.41 -12.49 -2.21
N GLN A 222 7.10 -13.47 -1.64
CA GLN A 222 6.60 -14.29 -0.54
C GLN A 222 7.72 -14.50 0.47
N VAL A 223 7.48 -14.12 1.73
CA VAL A 223 8.47 -14.19 2.81
C VAL A 223 7.88 -14.97 3.97
N GLY A 224 8.60 -15.98 4.46
CA GLY A 224 8.15 -16.75 5.62
C GLY A 224 9.16 -17.77 6.11
N TYR A 225 8.99 -18.20 7.36
CA TYR A 225 9.83 -19.23 7.96
C TYR A 225 9.57 -20.61 7.33
N THR A 226 10.63 -21.40 7.19
CA THR A 226 10.58 -22.76 6.66
C THR A 226 11.34 -23.75 7.54
N ASP A 227 10.72 -24.90 7.78
CA ASP A 227 11.36 -26.05 8.44
C ASP A 227 12.19 -26.91 7.46
N THR A 228 12.08 -26.64 6.16
CA THR A 228 12.73 -27.43 5.12
C THR A 228 13.89 -26.64 4.53
N VAL A 229 15.10 -27.18 4.64
CA VAL A 229 16.30 -26.58 4.02
C VAL A 229 16.06 -26.45 2.50
N PRO A 230 16.09 -25.23 1.95
CA PRO A 230 15.94 -25.01 0.52
C PRO A 230 17.05 -25.74 -0.26
N THR A 231 16.76 -26.17 -1.49
CA THR A 231 17.75 -26.80 -2.36
C THR A 231 18.02 -25.95 -3.58
N ASP A 232 19.28 -25.80 -3.93
CA ASP A 232 19.67 -25.09 -5.15
C ASP A 232 19.24 -25.85 -6.42
N ILE A 233 19.54 -25.25 -7.57
CA ILE A 233 19.26 -25.81 -8.90
C ILE A 233 19.99 -27.15 -9.19
N ALA A 234 21.06 -27.45 -8.46
CA ALA A 234 21.78 -28.71 -8.55
C ALA A 234 21.17 -29.78 -7.63
N GLY A 235 20.22 -29.40 -6.78
CA GLY A 235 19.60 -30.23 -5.76
C GLY A 235 20.43 -30.32 -4.48
N GLU A 236 21.44 -29.47 -4.31
CA GLU A 236 22.26 -29.40 -3.11
C GLU A 236 21.55 -28.53 -2.06
N PRO A 237 21.49 -28.94 -0.78
CA PRO A 237 20.92 -28.11 0.27
C PRO A 237 21.67 -26.79 0.46
N VAL A 238 20.93 -25.70 0.59
CA VAL A 238 21.44 -24.36 0.92
C VAL A 238 21.19 -24.11 2.40
N GLU A 239 22.06 -24.65 3.25
CA GLU A 239 22.02 -24.39 4.70
C GLU A 239 22.57 -22.99 4.99
N VAL A 240 22.03 -22.32 6.01
CA VAL A 240 22.52 -21.04 6.53
C VAL A 240 22.77 -21.14 8.03
N ASP A 241 23.75 -20.38 8.53
CA ASP A 241 23.97 -20.22 9.96
C ASP A 241 22.71 -19.61 10.62
N GLY A 242 22.21 -20.21 11.69
CA GLY A 242 20.92 -19.87 12.28
C GLY A 242 20.23 -21.05 12.96
N ALA A 243 19.29 -20.75 13.86
CA ALA A 243 18.35 -21.74 14.38
C ALA A 243 17.04 -21.81 13.57
N ALA A 244 16.71 -20.75 12.83
CA ALA A 244 15.54 -20.66 11.96
C ALA A 244 15.92 -20.12 10.57
N MET A 245 15.17 -20.51 9.54
CA MET A 245 15.39 -20.13 8.15
C MET A 245 14.17 -19.34 7.63
N LEU A 246 14.38 -18.07 7.28
CA LEU A 246 13.38 -17.22 6.63
C LEU A 246 13.62 -17.25 5.12
N GLU A 247 12.71 -17.84 4.36
CA GLU A 247 12.78 -17.92 2.90
C GLU A 247 12.14 -16.68 2.28
N VAL A 248 12.82 -16.09 1.29
CA VAL A 248 12.38 -14.92 0.53
C VAL A 248 12.28 -15.34 -0.94
N SER A 249 11.06 -15.48 -1.45
CA SER A 249 10.79 -15.81 -2.85
C SER A 249 10.40 -14.56 -3.61
N LEU A 250 11.05 -14.31 -4.75
CA LEU A 250 10.88 -13.13 -5.59
C LEU A 250 10.58 -13.57 -7.04
N PRO A 251 9.32 -13.88 -7.36
CA PRO A 251 8.90 -14.18 -8.72
C PRO A 251 9.17 -13.01 -9.67
N GLN A 252 9.47 -13.30 -10.93
CA GLN A 252 9.79 -12.31 -11.97
C GLN A 252 10.96 -11.39 -11.64
N THR A 253 11.94 -11.88 -10.88
CA THR A 253 13.17 -11.13 -10.56
C THR A 253 14.43 -11.90 -10.97
N THR A 254 15.48 -11.17 -11.30
CA THR A 254 16.82 -11.74 -11.57
C THR A 254 17.93 -10.74 -11.27
N GLY A 255 19.14 -11.22 -11.02
CA GLY A 255 20.33 -10.38 -10.89
C GLY A 255 21.02 -10.09 -12.22
N VAL A 256 20.49 -10.60 -13.34
CA VAL A 256 21.14 -10.55 -14.66
C VAL A 256 20.15 -10.11 -15.73
N ASP A 257 20.44 -9.00 -16.42
CA ASP A 257 19.67 -8.59 -17.60
C ASP A 257 20.01 -9.50 -18.80
N LEU A 258 18.98 -10.15 -19.33
CA LEU A 258 19.05 -11.07 -20.47
C LEU A 258 18.35 -10.52 -21.73
N THR A 259 17.91 -9.26 -21.72
CA THR A 259 17.25 -8.62 -22.87
C THR A 259 18.23 -8.33 -24.02
N GLY A 260 19.51 -8.16 -23.69
CA GLY A 260 20.61 -7.92 -24.62
C GLY A 260 21.10 -9.15 -25.38
N ALA A 261 22.07 -8.94 -26.29
CA ALA A 261 22.72 -10.03 -27.02
C ALA A 261 23.68 -10.86 -26.15
N GLU A 262 24.17 -10.27 -25.06
CA GLU A 262 25.03 -10.87 -24.05
C GLU A 262 24.40 -10.59 -22.68
N PRO A 263 24.47 -11.52 -21.72
CA PRO A 263 24.00 -11.28 -20.36
C PRO A 263 24.76 -10.12 -19.70
N ASP A 264 24.02 -9.18 -19.08
CA ASP A 264 24.60 -8.11 -18.28
C ASP A 264 24.32 -8.35 -16.79
N VAL A 265 25.35 -8.38 -15.97
CA VAL A 265 25.22 -8.72 -14.53
C VAL A 265 24.93 -7.44 -13.76
N ILE A 266 23.73 -7.34 -13.20
CA ILE A 266 23.25 -6.18 -12.44
C ILE A 266 23.58 -6.35 -10.95
N TYR A 267 23.17 -7.46 -10.36
CA TYR A 267 23.55 -7.81 -9.00
C TYR A 267 25.02 -8.25 -8.96
N THR A 268 25.84 -7.45 -8.27
CA THR A 268 27.30 -7.71 -8.14
C THR A 268 27.73 -8.07 -6.72
N GLY A 269 26.76 -8.22 -5.81
CA GLY A 269 27.00 -8.67 -4.45
C GLY A 269 27.34 -10.16 -4.37
N PRO A 270 27.69 -10.66 -3.18
CA PRO A 270 28.00 -12.07 -2.98
C PRO A 270 26.73 -12.93 -3.02
N ASP A 271 26.87 -14.19 -3.47
CA ASP A 271 25.79 -15.19 -3.41
C ASP A 271 25.51 -15.66 -1.97
N ARG A 272 26.42 -15.38 -1.04
CA ARG A 272 26.35 -15.76 0.38
C ARG A 272 27.24 -14.87 1.24
N PHE A 273 26.73 -14.39 2.37
CA PHE A 273 27.50 -13.58 3.31
C PHE A 273 26.95 -13.65 4.74
N THR A 274 27.85 -13.58 5.72
CA THR A 274 27.52 -13.48 7.15
C THR A 274 27.37 -12.01 7.54
N VAL A 275 26.51 -11.73 8.52
CA VAL A 275 26.23 -10.35 8.97
C VAL A 275 26.68 -10.17 10.43
N ASP A 276 27.99 -10.03 10.64
CA ASP A 276 28.60 -9.96 11.98
C ASP A 276 28.14 -8.73 12.82
N GLU A 277 27.50 -7.76 12.18
CA GLU A 277 27.05 -6.49 12.79
C GLU A 277 25.62 -6.57 13.34
N LEU A 278 24.92 -7.69 13.11
CA LEU A 278 23.55 -7.95 13.54
C LEU A 278 23.50 -9.00 14.67
N ASP A 279 22.48 -8.92 15.51
CA ASP A 279 22.22 -9.80 16.65
C ASP A 279 21.27 -10.97 16.29
N VAL A 280 20.34 -10.80 15.35
CA VAL A 280 19.34 -11.82 14.96
C VAL A 280 19.65 -12.46 13.60
N VAL A 281 19.97 -11.68 12.58
CA VAL A 281 20.33 -12.18 11.24
C VAL A 281 21.80 -12.64 11.23
N GLU A 282 22.05 -13.93 11.03
CA GLU A 282 23.41 -14.49 11.07
C GLU A 282 24.02 -14.64 9.66
N GLU A 283 23.24 -15.11 8.68
CA GLU A 283 23.73 -15.36 7.31
C GLU A 283 22.62 -15.20 6.26
N ILE A 284 22.96 -14.66 5.09
CA ILE A 284 22.05 -14.51 3.95
C ILE A 284 22.67 -15.22 2.74
N ALA A 285 21.87 -16.01 2.00
CA ALA A 285 22.34 -16.72 0.81
C ALA A 285 21.28 -16.78 -0.30
N ILE A 286 21.74 -16.71 -1.55
CA ILE A 286 20.94 -17.00 -2.75
C ILE A 286 20.68 -18.51 -2.80
N VAL A 287 19.42 -18.89 -2.97
CA VAL A 287 18.98 -20.26 -3.23
C VAL A 287 18.89 -20.51 -4.74
N SER A 288 18.29 -19.57 -5.48
CA SER A 288 18.14 -19.65 -6.93
C SER A 288 18.06 -18.26 -7.55
N ASP A 289 18.62 -18.12 -8.76
CA ASP A 289 18.39 -17.00 -9.68
C ASP A 289 18.26 -17.57 -11.09
N GLN A 290 17.16 -18.28 -11.35
CA GLN A 290 16.92 -18.89 -12.65
C GLN A 290 15.50 -18.66 -13.13
N HIS A 291 15.33 -18.58 -14.46
CA HIS A 291 14.04 -18.40 -15.12
C HIS A 291 13.26 -17.16 -14.66
N GLY A 292 13.96 -16.12 -14.19
CA GLY A 292 13.33 -14.93 -13.62
C GLY A 292 12.59 -15.25 -12.32
N ALA A 293 13.03 -16.23 -11.55
CA ALA A 293 12.54 -16.47 -10.20
C ALA A 293 13.74 -16.53 -9.27
N MET A 294 13.93 -15.47 -8.49
CA MET A 294 14.96 -15.40 -7.49
C MET A 294 14.44 -15.89 -6.15
N SER A 295 15.28 -16.54 -5.38
CA SER A 295 14.97 -16.92 -4.01
C SER A 295 16.21 -16.79 -3.14
N TRP A 296 16.01 -16.32 -1.92
CA TRP A 296 17.01 -16.16 -0.89
C TRP A 296 16.57 -16.89 0.37
N VAL A 297 17.53 -17.23 1.20
CA VAL A 297 17.29 -17.74 2.54
C VAL A 297 18.13 -16.94 3.53
N VAL A 298 17.49 -16.53 4.62
CA VAL A 298 18.08 -15.77 5.73
C VAL A 298 18.08 -16.66 6.97
N GLY A 299 19.27 -16.91 7.49
CA GLY A 299 19.48 -17.62 8.74
C GLY A 299 19.37 -16.66 9.92
N THR A 300 18.54 -17.03 10.89
CA THR A 300 18.23 -16.21 12.06
C THR A 300 18.42 -16.99 13.36
N THR A 301 18.72 -16.30 14.45
CA THR A 301 18.93 -16.93 15.77
C THR A 301 17.67 -17.60 16.35
N SER A 302 16.48 -17.21 15.88
CA SER A 302 15.16 -17.79 16.22
C SER A 302 14.08 -17.38 15.22
N GLU A 303 12.89 -17.97 15.30
CA GLU A 303 11.69 -17.50 14.57
C GLU A 303 11.17 -16.20 15.20
N ALA A 304 11.84 -15.08 14.90
CA ALA A 304 11.48 -13.75 15.37
C ALA A 304 10.32 -13.16 14.53
N PRO A 305 9.43 -12.35 15.11
CA PRO A 305 8.46 -11.58 14.34
C PRO A 305 9.16 -10.71 13.28
N PHE A 306 8.63 -10.70 12.06
CA PHE A 306 9.12 -9.89 10.94
C PHE A 306 7.99 -9.10 10.27
N ALA A 307 8.35 -8.05 9.55
CA ALA A 307 7.47 -7.24 8.71
C ALA A 307 8.07 -7.13 7.32
N VAL A 308 7.23 -7.04 6.30
CA VAL A 308 7.64 -6.87 4.90
C VAL A 308 6.85 -5.72 4.30
N GLY A 309 7.52 -4.89 3.52
CA GLY A 309 6.88 -3.83 2.74
C GLY A 309 7.77 -3.38 1.61
N SER A 310 7.23 -2.53 0.74
CA SER A 310 7.96 -1.91 -0.36
C SER A 310 8.11 -0.40 -0.13
N LEU A 311 9.14 0.18 -0.73
CA LEU A 311 9.32 1.62 -0.85
C LEU A 311 9.45 1.97 -2.32
N ASP A 312 8.73 2.96 -2.80
CA ASP A 312 8.77 3.37 -4.21
C ASP A 312 9.86 4.41 -4.50
N ASP A 313 10.11 4.66 -5.79
CA ASP A 313 10.99 5.73 -6.32
C ASP A 313 12.38 5.88 -5.65
N PRO A 314 13.31 4.90 -5.77
CA PRO A 314 13.20 3.65 -6.51
C PRO A 314 12.59 2.51 -5.67
N PHE A 315 12.03 1.51 -6.38
CA PHE A 315 11.45 0.32 -5.75
C PHE A 315 12.49 -0.44 -4.91
N ARG A 316 12.13 -0.70 -3.66
CA ARG A 316 12.90 -1.49 -2.70
C ARG A 316 11.97 -2.41 -1.95
N LEU A 317 12.34 -3.68 -1.80
CA LEU A 317 11.68 -4.59 -0.86
C LEU A 317 12.43 -4.52 0.48
N VAL A 318 11.71 -4.26 1.56
CA VAL A 318 12.24 -4.13 2.92
C VAL A 318 11.68 -5.26 3.77
N ILE A 319 12.57 -5.93 4.51
CA ILE A 319 12.22 -6.96 5.49
C ILE A 319 12.83 -6.54 6.83
N ASP A 320 11.98 -6.29 7.82
CA ASP A 320 12.41 -5.99 9.18
C ASP A 320 12.17 -7.17 10.09
N ILE A 321 13.14 -7.50 10.95
CA ILE A 321 13.12 -8.64 11.85
C ILE A 321 13.34 -8.15 13.28
N SER A 322 12.42 -8.47 14.18
CA SER A 322 12.47 -8.03 15.59
C SER A 322 13.73 -8.54 16.29
N THR A 323 14.40 -7.65 17.03
CA THR A 323 15.48 -8.02 17.98
C THR A 323 14.97 -8.21 19.41
N THR A 324 13.67 -8.07 19.62
CA THR A 324 13.00 -8.24 20.91
C THR A 324 12.14 -9.51 20.93
N ASP A 325 12.31 -10.30 22.00
CA ASP A 325 11.51 -11.50 22.33
C ASP A 325 10.04 -11.19 22.66
#